data_AF-A0A4P7RE62-F1
#
_entry.id   AF-A0A4P7RE62-F1
#
_cell.length_a   1.000
_cell.length_b   1.000
_cell.length_c   1.000
_cell.angle_alpha   90.00
_cell.angle_beta   90.00
_cell.angle_gamma   90.00
#
_symmetry.space_group_name_H-M   'P 1'
#
loop_
_entity.id
_entity.type
_entity.pdbx_description
1 polymer ?
#
loop_
_entity_poly.entity_id
_entity_poly.type
_entity_poly.pdbx_seq_one_letter_code
_entity_poly.pdbx_strand_id
1 'polypeptide(L)'
;MVVCGECGAENRDRARFCRGCTRSLVAVTVVEEPETVAEEPGLGSSMGVPGQKKSTRPCPACKAPNPRRSLSCLACGAPLGRRRKDLAKEAAALSDAPSVDGATAPVSRAKRPWGALVGGVLLLAVAAAWWSGAFSSASPSEPVAEGARPSPDSIAQPSVQAPVVEPLPVASALAVEPVPPESDSAPAVNQLNQAVDEVRARDERKEADRVAALARTRAARIAERQRVQEARTLAAKEAAVAATAVPPPAPVAVAPVQPPPVPAAPNPVKTVAQTCATETNMIARDFCRIDACRQPANVNDAICVSYRKMDAERRARMAN
;
A
#
# COMPACT_ATOMS: atom_id res chain seq x y z
N MET A 1 1.45 -1.42 -27.82
CA MET A 1 2.59 -0.71 -27.20
C MET A 1 2.52 0.76 -27.64
N VAL A 2 2.88 1.71 -26.77
CA VAL A 2 2.86 3.16 -27.09
C VAL A 2 4.28 3.71 -27.11
N VAL A 3 4.70 4.30 -28.24
CA VAL A 3 6.01 4.94 -28.39
C VAL A 3 5.91 6.40 -27.95
N CYS A 4 6.86 6.87 -27.15
CA CYS A 4 6.88 8.27 -26.74
C CYS A 4 7.29 9.17 -27.92
N GLY A 5 6.43 10.12 -28.30
CA GLY A 5 6.72 11.07 -29.39
C GLY A 5 7.91 12.00 -29.15
N GLU A 6 8.39 12.11 -27.91
CA GLU A 6 9.49 13.02 -27.55
C GLU A 6 10.86 12.33 -27.49
N CYS A 7 10.93 11.09 -26.99
CA CYS A 7 12.21 10.39 -26.80
C CYS A 7 12.29 9.04 -27.51
N GLY A 8 11.23 8.60 -28.20
CA GLY A 8 11.20 7.33 -28.94
C GLY A 8 11.17 6.06 -28.08
N ALA A 9 11.15 6.17 -26.75
CA ALA A 9 11.11 4.99 -25.88
C ALA A 9 9.75 4.26 -25.97
N GLU A 10 9.80 2.93 -26.04
CA GLU A 10 8.60 2.07 -26.03
C GLU A 10 8.01 1.93 -24.62
N ASN A 11 6.69 2.02 -24.52
CA ASN A 11 5.96 1.94 -23.26
C ASN A 11 4.80 0.93 -23.36
N ARG A 12 4.42 0.37 -22.22
CA ARG A 12 3.21 -0.46 -22.11
C ARG A 12 1.97 0.39 -22.44
N ASP A 13 0.95 -0.22 -23.03
CA ASP A 13 -0.28 0.48 -23.46
C ASP A 13 -1.06 1.18 -22.34
N ARG A 14 -0.83 0.77 -21.09
CA ARG A 14 -1.44 1.36 -19.89
C ARG A 14 -0.52 2.34 -19.16
N ALA A 15 0.66 2.66 -19.70
CA ALA A 15 1.61 3.56 -19.07
C ALA A 15 1.11 5.01 -19.17
N ARG A 16 0.91 5.67 -18.03
CA ARG A 16 0.54 7.10 -17.99
C ARG A 16 1.71 8.03 -18.28
N PHE A 17 2.94 7.54 -18.07
CA PHE A 17 4.18 8.30 -18.23
C PHE A 17 5.20 7.48 -19.02
N CYS A 18 6.01 8.18 -19.82
CA CYS A 18 7.10 7.58 -20.57
C CYS A 18 8.21 7.12 -19.63
N ARG A 19 8.72 5.89 -19.82
CA ARG A 19 9.84 5.33 -19.05
C ARG A 19 11.18 6.00 -19.37
N GLY A 20 11.37 6.51 -20.59
CA GLY A 20 12.60 7.17 -21.00
C GLY A 20 12.72 8.61 -20.48
N CYS A 21 11.67 9.42 -20.66
CA CYS A 21 11.74 10.86 -20.36
C CYS A 21 10.77 11.33 -19.26
N THR A 22 9.98 10.44 -18.65
CA THR A 22 8.96 10.73 -17.60
C THR A 22 7.80 11.64 -18.01
N ARG A 23 7.72 12.06 -19.27
CA ARG A 23 6.63 12.90 -19.79
C ARG A 23 5.31 12.13 -19.83
N SER A 24 4.19 12.83 -19.61
CA SER A 24 2.84 12.25 -19.69
C SER A 24 2.57 11.73 -21.10
N LEU A 25 2.15 10.47 -21.22
CA LEU A 25 1.73 9.85 -22.47
C LEU A 25 0.22 10.00 -22.71
N VAL A 26 -0.50 10.68 -21.83
CA VAL A 26 -1.91 11.00 -22.03
C VAL A 26 -1.99 11.97 -23.20
N ALA A 27 -2.15 11.42 -24.40
CA ALA A 27 -2.63 12.16 -25.55
C ALA A 27 -3.90 12.86 -25.09
N VAL A 28 -3.90 14.18 -25.12
CA VAL A 28 -5.11 14.97 -24.95
C VAL A 28 -5.97 14.58 -26.14
N THR A 29 -6.86 13.61 -25.95
CA THR A 29 -8.03 13.44 -26.81
C THR A 29 -8.91 14.64 -26.53
N VAL A 30 -8.50 15.81 -27.05
CA VAL A 30 -9.45 16.86 -27.37
C VAL A 30 -10.24 16.25 -28.52
N VAL A 31 -11.37 15.65 -28.18
CA VAL A 31 -12.45 15.49 -29.14
C VAL A 31 -12.87 16.93 -29.46
N GLU A 32 -12.27 17.52 -30.48
CA GLU A 32 -12.86 18.67 -31.16
C GLU A 32 -14.11 18.14 -31.87
N GLU A 33 -15.24 18.15 -31.15
CA GLU A 33 -16.55 18.15 -31.79
C GLU A 33 -16.73 19.56 -32.40
N PRO A 34 -16.96 19.68 -33.71
CA PRO A 34 -17.28 20.97 -34.31
C PRO A 34 -18.67 21.43 -33.85
N GLU A 35 -18.71 22.56 -33.15
CA GLU A 35 -19.95 23.24 -32.75
C GLU A 35 -20.74 23.67 -33.99
N THR A 36 -21.83 22.95 -34.31
CA THR A 36 -22.92 23.49 -35.12
C THR A 36 -23.99 24.06 -34.20
N VAL A 37 -24.12 25.38 -34.29
CA VAL A 37 -25.11 26.24 -33.64
C VAL A 37 -26.53 25.78 -33.97
N ALA A 38 -27.28 25.40 -32.93
CA ALA A 38 -28.74 25.44 -32.92
C ALA A 38 -29.20 25.84 -31.51
N GLU A 39 -29.70 27.07 -31.40
CA GLU A 39 -30.43 27.57 -30.24
C GLU A 39 -31.71 26.74 -30.05
N GLU A 40 -31.84 26.09 -28.90
CA GLU A 40 -33.15 25.78 -28.31
C GLU A 40 -33.15 26.16 -26.80
N PRO A 41 -34.21 26.82 -26.30
CA PRO A 41 -34.34 27.22 -24.91
C PRO A 41 -35.00 26.08 -24.10
N GLY A 42 -34.21 25.34 -23.33
CA GLY A 42 -34.70 24.18 -22.56
C GLY A 42 -34.08 24.04 -21.18
N LEU A 43 -34.64 24.74 -20.20
CA LEU A 43 -34.66 24.43 -18.75
C LEU A 43 -33.42 23.73 -18.17
N GLY A 44 -32.42 24.56 -17.87
CA GLY A 44 -31.27 24.18 -17.05
C GLY A 44 -31.65 23.79 -15.62
N SER A 45 -31.29 22.58 -15.25
CA SER A 45 -31.00 22.19 -13.86
C SER A 45 -29.63 21.51 -13.79
N SER A 46 -28.62 22.19 -14.31
CA SER A 46 -27.27 22.02 -13.77
C SER A 46 -27.25 22.72 -12.42
N MET A 47 -27.13 21.96 -11.33
CA MET A 47 -26.70 22.51 -10.03
C MET A 47 -25.27 23.05 -10.19
N GLY A 48 -25.15 24.24 -10.80
CA GLY A 48 -23.96 25.06 -10.80
C GLY A 48 -23.77 25.56 -9.37
N VAL A 49 -22.97 24.85 -8.59
CA VAL A 49 -22.45 25.37 -7.33
C VAL A 49 -21.71 26.67 -7.68
N PRO A 50 -22.16 27.84 -7.19
CA PRO A 50 -21.58 29.11 -7.58
C PRO A 50 -20.10 29.15 -7.20
N GLY A 51 -19.26 29.14 -8.23
CA GLY A 51 -17.94 29.75 -8.25
C GLY A 51 -17.09 29.62 -7.00
N GLN A 52 -16.79 28.40 -6.54
CA GLN A 52 -15.54 28.22 -5.79
C GLN A 52 -14.39 28.47 -6.77
N LYS A 53 -13.96 29.74 -6.85
CA LYS A 53 -12.69 30.13 -7.47
C LYS A 53 -11.61 29.30 -6.78
N LYS A 54 -11.25 28.16 -7.38
CA LYS A 54 -10.24 27.25 -6.84
C LYS A 54 -8.96 28.05 -6.75
N SER A 55 -8.63 28.52 -5.55
CA SER A 55 -7.44 29.34 -5.37
C SER A 55 -6.22 28.53 -5.79
N THR A 56 -5.59 28.97 -6.87
CA THR A 56 -4.34 28.42 -7.39
C THR A 56 -3.18 29.25 -6.86
N ARG A 57 -2.01 28.64 -6.74
CA ARG A 57 -0.75 29.32 -6.45
C ARG A 57 0.25 29.03 -7.57
N PRO A 58 0.97 30.04 -8.09
CA PRO A 58 2.02 29.82 -9.07
C PRO A 58 3.22 29.16 -8.39
N CYS A 59 3.87 28.23 -9.10
CA CYS A 59 5.13 27.64 -8.67
C CYS A 59 6.24 28.72 -8.70
N PRO A 60 7.07 28.86 -7.64
CA PRO A 60 8.16 29.82 -7.65
C PRO A 60 9.26 29.46 -8.67
N ALA A 61 9.42 28.19 -9.03
CA ALA A 61 10.44 27.73 -9.97
C ALA A 61 10.01 27.88 -11.43
N CYS A 62 8.79 27.44 -11.80
CA CYS A 62 8.34 27.39 -13.20
C CYS A 62 7.06 28.20 -13.49
N LYS A 63 6.53 28.93 -12.52
CA LYS A 63 5.27 29.71 -12.60
C LYS A 63 4.00 28.93 -12.93
N ALA A 64 4.05 27.61 -13.07
CA ALA A 64 2.88 26.78 -13.34
C ALA A 64 1.81 26.94 -12.23
N PRO A 65 0.51 26.97 -12.56
CA PRO A 65 -0.57 27.05 -11.58
C PRO A 65 -0.73 25.71 -10.84
N ASN A 66 -0.81 25.74 -9.52
CA ASN A 66 -0.97 24.55 -8.68
C ASN A 66 -2.10 24.76 -7.66
N PRO A 67 -2.84 23.71 -7.26
CA PRO A 67 -3.87 23.83 -6.23
C PRO A 67 -3.22 24.20 -4.89
N ARG A 68 -3.86 25.04 -4.05
CA ARG A 68 -3.28 25.48 -2.77
C ARG A 68 -2.81 24.35 -1.84
N ARG A 69 -3.41 23.15 -1.93
CA ARG A 69 -3.09 21.98 -1.10
C ARG A 69 -1.94 21.09 -1.64
N SER A 70 -1.46 21.33 -2.86
CA SER A 70 -0.31 20.57 -3.41
C SER A 70 0.95 20.82 -2.58
N LEU A 71 1.74 19.81 -2.24
CA LEU A 71 3.02 20.01 -1.50
C LEU A 71 4.20 20.24 -2.44
N SER A 72 4.07 19.82 -3.69
CA SER A 72 5.05 19.95 -4.77
C SER A 72 4.36 20.45 -6.04
N CYS A 73 5.14 21.04 -6.95
CA CYS A 73 4.65 21.50 -8.23
C CYS A 73 4.33 20.30 -9.14
N LEU A 74 3.12 20.29 -9.70
CA LEU A 74 2.68 19.25 -10.64
C LEU A 74 3.46 19.27 -11.97
N ALA A 75 4.05 20.40 -12.33
CA ALA A 75 4.80 20.55 -13.58
C ALA A 75 6.29 20.21 -13.44
N CYS A 76 6.97 20.73 -12.40
CA CYS A 76 8.43 20.59 -12.25
C CYS A 76 8.87 19.84 -10.98
N GLY A 77 7.94 19.38 -10.13
CA GLY A 77 8.26 18.68 -8.88
C GLY A 77 8.81 19.56 -7.75
N ALA A 78 9.13 20.83 -8.01
CA ALA A 78 9.70 21.73 -6.99
C ALA A 78 8.78 21.87 -5.76
N PRO A 79 9.32 21.88 -4.53
CA PRO A 79 8.52 21.96 -3.32
C PRO A 79 7.80 23.31 -3.25
N LEU A 80 6.48 23.26 -3.12
CA LEU A 80 5.66 24.46 -2.94
C LEU A 80 5.51 24.65 -1.43
N GLY A 81 6.49 25.32 -0.80
CA GLY A 81 6.54 25.50 0.65
C GLY A 81 5.15 25.81 1.25
N ARG A 82 4.80 25.15 2.36
CA ARG A 82 3.56 25.48 3.09
C ARG A 82 3.67 26.94 3.54
N ARG A 83 2.65 27.76 3.30
CA ARG A 83 2.67 29.13 3.85
C ARG A 83 2.80 28.98 5.37
N ARG A 84 3.77 29.65 5.98
CA ARG A 84 3.96 29.66 7.44
C ARG A 84 2.66 29.95 8.21
N LYS A 85 1.75 30.73 7.61
CA LYS A 85 0.42 31.02 8.16
C LYS A 85 -0.49 29.79 8.30
N ASP A 86 -0.43 28.85 7.34
CA ASP A 86 -1.24 27.63 7.39
C ASP A 86 -0.68 26.66 8.45
N LEU A 87 0.66 26.59 8.56
CA LEU A 87 1.34 25.83 9.62
C LEU A 87 1.02 26.34 11.02
N ALA A 88 0.97 27.67 11.21
CA ALA A 88 0.62 28.27 12.50
C ALA A 88 -0.85 28.00 12.89
N LYS A 89 -1.77 28.02 11.92
CA LYS A 89 -3.19 27.73 12.16
C LYS A 89 -3.46 26.25 12.45
N GLU A 90 -2.75 25.35 11.78
CA GLU A 90 -2.83 23.91 12.02
C GLU A 90 -2.20 23.53 13.38
N ALA A 91 -1.10 24.20 13.78
CA ALA A 91 -0.52 24.04 15.12
C ALA A 91 -1.44 24.56 16.23
N ALA A 92 -2.15 25.68 16.00
CA ALA A 92 -3.15 26.17 16.95
C ALA A 92 -4.35 25.21 17.07
N ALA A 93 -4.84 24.66 15.95
CA ALA A 93 -5.95 23.69 15.96
C ALA A 93 -5.61 22.36 16.64
N LEU A 94 -4.34 21.93 16.64
CA LEU A 94 -3.88 20.76 17.40
C LEU A 94 -3.74 21.03 18.91
N SER A 95 -3.73 22.29 19.33
CA SER A 95 -3.57 22.67 20.74
C SER A 95 -4.90 22.74 21.51
N ASP A 96 -6.04 22.72 20.81
CA ASP A 96 -7.40 22.73 21.39
C ASP A 96 -8.03 21.33 21.57
N ALA A 97 -7.23 20.26 21.48
CA ALA A 97 -7.72 18.93 21.86
C ALA A 97 -7.92 18.88 23.39
N PRO A 98 -9.10 18.50 23.91
CA PRO A 98 -9.38 18.49 25.33
C PRO A 98 -8.42 17.55 26.06
N SER A 99 -7.60 18.17 26.92
CA SER A 99 -6.72 17.48 27.86
C SER A 99 -7.59 16.64 28.79
N VAL A 100 -7.40 15.32 28.75
CA VAL A 100 -8.04 14.40 29.70
C VAL A 100 -7.23 14.52 30.99
N ASP A 101 -7.70 15.36 31.91
CA ASP A 101 -7.08 15.56 33.21
C ASP A 101 -7.22 14.32 34.11
N GLY A 102 -6.10 13.91 34.71
CA GLY A 102 -6.05 12.92 35.77
C GLY A 102 -4.65 12.85 36.41
N ALA A 103 -4.47 13.62 37.49
CA ALA A 103 -3.58 13.47 38.68
C ALA A 103 -2.15 12.85 38.49
N THR A 104 -1.03 13.37 39.02
CA THR A 104 -0.74 14.22 40.18
C THR A 104 0.73 14.70 40.14
N ALA A 105 0.96 15.99 40.45
CA ALA A 105 2.13 16.63 41.10
C ALA A 105 3.58 16.59 40.50
N PRO A 106 4.43 17.61 40.81
CA PRO A 106 5.48 18.08 39.89
C PRO A 106 6.92 17.87 40.38
N VAL A 107 7.84 17.65 39.44
CA VAL A 107 9.27 17.96 39.63
C VAL A 107 9.76 18.72 38.40
N SER A 108 10.11 19.98 38.60
CA SER A 108 10.66 20.88 37.60
C SER A 108 12.06 20.44 37.18
N ARG A 109 12.22 20.10 35.89
CA ARG A 109 13.54 19.95 35.25
C ARG A 109 13.51 20.61 33.88
N ALA A 110 14.40 21.59 33.71
CA ALA A 110 14.51 22.45 32.53
C ALA A 110 14.56 21.66 31.21
N LYS A 111 13.61 21.95 30.30
CA LYS A 111 13.48 21.35 28.97
C LYS A 111 14.50 21.95 28.01
N ARG A 112 15.47 21.14 27.57
CA ARG A 112 16.22 21.36 26.31
C ARG A 112 15.39 20.79 25.13
N PRO A 113 15.31 21.47 23.97
CA PRO A 113 14.46 21.05 22.86
C PRO A 113 15.15 19.99 21.98
N TRP A 114 15.16 18.73 22.42
CA TRP A 114 15.63 17.60 21.61
C TRP A 114 14.54 16.97 20.71
N GLY A 115 13.28 17.42 20.83
CA GLY A 115 12.14 16.86 20.09
C GLY A 115 12.16 17.09 18.58
N ALA A 116 12.98 18.03 18.08
CA ALA A 116 13.05 18.31 16.64
C ALA A 116 13.93 17.32 15.85
N LEU A 117 14.90 16.66 16.49
CA LEU A 117 15.82 15.74 15.80
C LEU A 117 15.22 14.34 15.60
N VAL A 118 14.40 13.86 16.52
CA VAL A 118 13.80 12.51 16.43
C VAL A 118 12.69 12.47 15.37
N GLY A 119 11.93 13.55 15.21
CA GLY A 119 10.87 13.64 14.18
C GLY A 119 11.42 13.64 12.75
N GLY A 120 12.60 14.22 12.52
CA GLY A 120 13.24 14.25 11.21
C GLY A 120 13.74 12.89 10.72
N VAL A 121 14.30 12.08 11.63
CA VAL A 121 14.87 10.76 11.28
C VAL A 121 13.77 9.75 10.95
N LEU A 122 12.60 9.82 11.63
CA LEU A 122 11.49 8.91 11.35
C LEU A 122 10.86 9.16 9.96
N LEU A 123 10.76 10.42 9.54
CA LEU A 123 10.24 10.79 8.22
C LEU A 123 11.17 10.35 7.08
N LEU A 124 12.49 10.40 7.29
CA LEU A 124 13.48 9.90 6.32
C LEU A 124 13.44 8.38 6.17
N ALA A 125 13.24 7.62 7.26
CA ALA A 125 13.16 6.15 7.20
C ALA A 125 11.90 5.66 6.45
N VAL A 126 10.76 6.33 6.62
CA VAL A 126 9.53 5.99 5.89
C VAL A 126 9.65 6.32 4.38
N ALA A 127 10.32 7.42 4.03
CA ALA A 127 10.58 7.76 2.63
C ALA A 127 11.51 6.75 1.95
N ALA A 128 12.55 6.28 2.65
CA ALA A 128 13.47 5.28 2.13
C ALA A 128 12.81 3.90 1.92
N ALA A 129 11.96 3.47 2.85
CA ALA A 129 11.22 2.20 2.73
C ALA A 129 10.24 2.19 1.55
N TRP A 130 9.67 3.35 1.19
CA TRP A 130 8.77 3.47 0.06
C TRP A 130 9.48 3.41 -1.31
N TRP A 131 10.73 3.85 -1.37
CA TRP A 131 11.53 3.76 -2.60
C TRP A 131 12.04 2.35 -2.89
N SER A 132 12.44 1.60 -1.84
CA SER A 132 12.97 0.24 -2.03
C SER A 132 11.89 -0.81 -2.41
N GLY A 133 10.61 -0.53 -2.17
CA GLY A 133 9.51 -1.44 -2.52
C GLY A 133 9.04 -1.36 -3.98
N ALA A 134 9.46 -0.35 -4.74
CA ALA A 134 8.94 -0.09 -6.09
C ALA A 134 9.74 -0.76 -7.23
N PHE A 135 10.93 -1.30 -6.96
CA PHE A 135 11.83 -1.80 -8.01
C PHE A 135 12.10 -3.32 -8.00
N SER A 136 11.62 -4.06 -7.01
CA SER A 136 11.77 -5.53 -6.98
C SER A 136 10.62 -6.23 -7.70
N SER A 137 10.51 -6.03 -9.01
CA SER A 137 9.84 -6.99 -9.91
C SER A 137 10.89 -7.96 -10.44
N ALA A 138 11.37 -8.84 -9.57
CA ALA A 138 12.16 -9.99 -10.00
C ALA A 138 11.20 -11.02 -10.62
N SER A 139 11.47 -11.38 -11.87
CA SER A 139 10.72 -12.42 -12.59
C SER A 139 10.89 -13.77 -11.89
N PRO A 140 9.85 -14.62 -11.85
CA PRO A 140 10.01 -16.00 -11.40
C PRO A 140 10.82 -16.78 -12.43
N SER A 141 12.06 -17.13 -12.11
CA SER A 141 12.78 -18.19 -12.80
C SER A 141 12.27 -19.54 -12.27
N GLU A 142 11.70 -20.34 -13.16
CA GLU A 142 11.38 -21.74 -12.90
C GLU A 142 12.66 -22.55 -12.64
N PRO A 143 12.64 -23.52 -11.72
CA PRO A 143 13.73 -24.48 -11.57
C PRO A 143 13.71 -25.49 -12.72
N VAL A 144 14.80 -25.50 -13.48
CA VAL A 144 15.16 -26.54 -14.46
C VAL A 144 15.31 -27.88 -13.72
N ALA A 145 14.40 -28.82 -13.99
CA ALA A 145 14.56 -30.21 -13.63
C ALA A 145 15.34 -30.93 -14.73
N GLU A 146 16.55 -31.35 -14.39
CA GLU A 146 17.42 -32.19 -15.22
C GLU A 146 16.90 -33.63 -15.17
N GLY A 147 16.49 -34.19 -16.32
CA GLY A 147 15.97 -35.54 -16.41
C GLY A 147 15.77 -36.02 -17.84
N ALA A 148 16.81 -36.65 -18.38
CA ALA A 148 16.81 -37.73 -19.38
C ALA A 148 15.91 -37.65 -20.63
N ARG A 149 16.56 -37.56 -21.80
CA ARG A 149 16.13 -38.04 -23.14
C ARG A 149 15.85 -39.57 -23.13
N PRO A 150 15.32 -40.21 -24.21
CA PRO A 150 14.91 -39.71 -25.54
C PRO A 150 13.53 -40.22 -26.03
N SER A 151 12.90 -39.53 -26.99
CA SER A 151 12.41 -40.19 -28.22
C SER A 151 11.97 -39.18 -29.28
N PRO A 152 12.13 -39.49 -30.58
CA PRO A 152 11.82 -38.60 -31.69
C PRO A 152 10.45 -38.96 -32.27
N ASP A 153 9.46 -38.08 -32.12
CA ASP A 153 8.30 -38.12 -32.99
C ASP A 153 8.03 -36.74 -33.57
N SER A 154 8.30 -36.72 -34.87
CA SER A 154 8.02 -35.71 -35.85
C SER A 154 6.51 -35.46 -35.92
N ILE A 155 6.05 -34.31 -35.43
CA ILE A 155 4.70 -33.81 -35.74
C ILE A 155 4.82 -32.40 -36.34
N ALA A 156 4.54 -32.39 -37.64
CA ALA A 156 4.16 -31.30 -38.53
C ALA A 156 4.04 -29.88 -37.93
N GLN A 157 4.90 -28.98 -38.43
CA GLN A 157 4.63 -27.55 -38.45
C GLN A 157 3.36 -27.27 -39.27
N PRO A 158 2.37 -26.52 -38.75
CA PRO A 158 1.41 -25.85 -39.62
C PRO A 158 2.11 -24.68 -40.31
N SER A 159 2.23 -24.78 -41.62
CA SER A 159 2.74 -23.74 -42.51
C SER A 159 1.81 -22.52 -42.42
N VAL A 160 2.27 -21.44 -41.79
CA VAL A 160 1.62 -20.14 -41.84
C VAL A 160 1.86 -19.56 -43.24
N GLN A 161 0.89 -19.72 -44.13
CA GLN A 161 0.84 -18.94 -45.36
C GLN A 161 0.59 -17.47 -44.99
N ALA A 162 1.57 -16.62 -45.31
CA ALA A 162 1.34 -15.19 -45.36
C ALA A 162 0.31 -14.90 -46.47
N PRO A 163 -0.73 -14.09 -46.22
CA PRO A 163 -1.59 -13.62 -47.29
C PRO A 163 -0.77 -12.74 -48.23
N VAL A 164 -0.69 -13.15 -49.49
CA VAL A 164 -0.23 -12.34 -50.61
C VAL A 164 -1.10 -11.08 -50.64
N VAL A 165 -0.48 -9.94 -50.37
CA VAL A 165 -1.09 -8.62 -50.55
C VAL A 165 -1.06 -8.33 -52.05
N GLU A 166 -2.19 -8.57 -52.70
CA GLU A 166 -2.44 -8.17 -54.07
C GLU A 166 -2.75 -6.65 -54.08
N PRO A 167 -2.01 -5.82 -54.84
CA PRO A 167 -2.31 -4.40 -54.93
C PRO A 167 -3.57 -4.20 -55.77
N LEU A 168 -4.68 -3.86 -55.10
CA LEU A 168 -5.90 -3.43 -55.78
C LEU A 168 -5.64 -2.15 -56.61
N PRO A 169 -6.16 -2.09 -57.85
CA PRO A 169 -6.03 -0.91 -58.70
C PRO A 169 -6.83 0.26 -58.13
N VAL A 170 -6.21 1.43 -58.17
CA VAL A 170 -6.80 2.74 -57.90
C VAL A 170 -7.82 3.03 -59.01
N ALA A 171 -9.07 2.61 -58.83
CA ALA A 171 -10.18 3.04 -59.65
C ALA A 171 -10.90 4.19 -58.94
N SER A 172 -10.56 5.40 -59.37
CA SER A 172 -11.42 6.56 -59.21
C SER A 172 -12.78 6.27 -59.86
N ALA A 173 -13.83 6.21 -59.05
CA ALA A 173 -15.19 6.44 -59.51
C ALA A 173 -15.98 7.08 -58.37
N LEU A 174 -16.16 8.40 -58.49
CA LEU A 174 -17.20 9.16 -57.79
C LEU A 174 -18.56 8.59 -58.21
N ALA A 175 -19.05 7.60 -57.47
CA ALA A 175 -20.46 7.22 -57.48
C ALA A 175 -21.01 7.63 -56.12
N VAL A 176 -21.70 8.77 -56.10
CA VAL A 176 -22.56 9.18 -54.99
C VAL A 176 -23.71 8.17 -54.96
N GLU A 177 -23.55 7.12 -54.17
CA GLU A 177 -24.61 6.17 -53.85
C GLU A 177 -25.65 6.93 -53.01
N PRO A 178 -26.94 6.92 -53.39
CA PRO A 178 -27.98 7.61 -52.64
C PRO A 178 -28.07 6.99 -51.25
N VAL A 179 -27.79 7.80 -50.23
CA VAL A 179 -27.97 7.45 -48.81
C VAL A 179 -29.40 6.93 -48.64
N PRO A 180 -29.60 5.65 -48.26
CA PRO A 180 -30.94 5.12 -48.05
C PRO A 180 -31.61 5.92 -46.92
N PRO A 181 -32.92 6.21 -47.03
CA PRO A 181 -33.63 7.01 -46.06
C PRO A 181 -33.53 6.38 -44.67
N GLU A 182 -33.28 7.23 -43.67
CA GLU A 182 -33.19 6.95 -42.25
C GLU A 182 -34.40 6.13 -41.78
N SER A 183 -34.29 4.80 -41.85
CA SER A 183 -35.35 3.87 -41.49
C SER A 183 -34.92 3.15 -40.22
N ASP A 184 -35.61 3.49 -39.12
CA ASP A 184 -35.71 2.77 -37.85
C ASP A 184 -34.42 2.46 -37.07
N SER A 185 -33.69 3.50 -36.66
CA SER A 185 -32.60 3.41 -35.66
C SER A 185 -33.08 3.46 -34.19
N ALA A 186 -34.37 3.74 -33.95
CA ALA A 186 -34.98 3.78 -32.62
C ALA A 186 -34.82 2.47 -31.78
N PRO A 187 -34.99 1.25 -32.32
CA PRO A 187 -34.87 0.03 -31.52
C PRO A 187 -33.43 -0.26 -31.07
N ALA A 188 -32.42 0.13 -31.86
CA ALA A 188 -31.02 -0.08 -31.51
C ALA A 188 -30.57 0.77 -30.32
N VAL A 189 -31.04 2.03 -30.26
CA VAL A 189 -30.76 2.93 -29.13
C VAL A 189 -31.40 2.41 -27.83
N ASN A 190 -32.61 1.86 -27.91
CA ASN A 190 -33.28 1.31 -26.73
C ASN A 190 -32.55 0.07 -26.18
N GLN A 191 -32.04 -0.82 -27.05
CA GLN A 191 -31.22 -1.96 -26.63
C GLN A 191 -29.91 -1.54 -25.97
N LEU A 192 -29.24 -0.50 -26.51
CA LEU A 192 -28.01 0.01 -25.91
C LEU A 192 -28.25 0.60 -24.51
N ASN A 193 -29.34 1.37 -24.34
CA ASN A 193 -29.69 1.93 -23.04
C ASN A 193 -29.97 0.83 -22.00
N GLN A 194 -30.70 -0.21 -22.38
CA GLN A 194 -30.93 -1.37 -21.51
C GLN A 194 -29.61 -2.05 -21.10
N ALA A 195 -28.69 -2.26 -22.04
CA ALA A 195 -27.39 -2.85 -21.73
C ALA A 195 -26.55 -1.98 -20.77
N VAL A 196 -26.59 -0.66 -20.94
CA VAL A 196 -25.90 0.29 -20.04
C VAL A 196 -26.50 0.24 -18.63
N ASP A 197 -27.82 0.18 -18.52
CA ASP A 197 -28.51 0.10 -17.23
C ASP A 197 -28.20 -1.22 -16.50
N GLU A 198 -28.11 -2.34 -17.22
CA GLU A 198 -27.70 -3.63 -16.65
C GLU A 198 -26.26 -3.61 -16.12
N VAL A 199 -25.32 -3.01 -16.87
CA VAL A 199 -23.93 -2.87 -16.43
C VAL A 199 -23.84 -1.99 -15.19
N ARG A 200 -24.56 -0.87 -15.18
CA ARG A 200 -24.63 0.04 -14.03
C ARG A 200 -25.19 -0.67 -12.79
N ALA A 201 -26.30 -1.40 -12.94
CA ALA A 201 -26.89 -2.16 -11.84
C ALA A 201 -25.94 -3.24 -11.31
N ARG A 202 -25.16 -3.88 -12.19
CA ARG A 202 -24.16 -4.88 -11.79
C ARG A 202 -23.01 -4.27 -10.98
N ASP A 203 -22.53 -3.09 -11.38
CA ASP A 203 -21.43 -2.43 -10.68
C ASP A 203 -21.88 -1.82 -9.35
N GLU A 204 -23.11 -1.30 -9.27
CA GLU A 204 -23.72 -0.87 -8.01
C GLU A 204 -23.85 -2.04 -7.02
N ARG A 205 -24.25 -3.24 -7.48
CA ARG A 205 -24.29 -4.46 -6.64
C ARG A 205 -22.89 -4.86 -6.15
N LYS A 206 -21.88 -4.87 -7.03
CA LYS A 206 -20.50 -5.19 -6.63
C LYS A 206 -19.96 -4.21 -5.59
N GLU A 207 -20.27 -2.92 -5.73
CA GLU A 207 -19.82 -1.92 -4.76
C GLU A 207 -20.55 -2.08 -3.42
N ALA A 208 -21.87 -2.34 -3.45
CA ALA A 208 -22.63 -2.67 -2.25
C ALA A 208 -22.05 -3.90 -1.52
N ASP A 209 -21.68 -4.96 -2.24
CA ASP A 209 -21.06 -6.16 -1.69
C ASP A 209 -19.68 -5.86 -1.06
N ARG A 210 -18.86 -5.03 -1.71
CA ARG A 210 -17.56 -4.59 -1.17
C ARG A 210 -17.73 -3.80 0.12
N VAL A 211 -18.68 -2.86 0.14
CA VAL A 211 -18.98 -2.07 1.34
C VAL A 211 -19.48 -2.97 2.46
N ALA A 212 -20.36 -3.92 2.17
CA ALA A 212 -20.85 -4.89 3.14
C ALA A 212 -19.72 -5.78 3.69
N ALA A 213 -18.80 -6.25 2.85
CA ALA A 213 -17.64 -7.04 3.27
C ALA A 213 -16.68 -6.25 4.18
N LEU A 214 -16.43 -4.98 3.85
CA LEU A 214 -15.64 -4.08 4.70
C LEU A 214 -16.31 -3.81 6.04
N ALA A 215 -17.64 -3.62 6.05
CA ALA A 215 -18.42 -3.46 7.27
C ALA A 215 -18.33 -4.69 8.18
N ARG A 216 -18.49 -5.91 7.62
CA ARG A 216 -18.32 -7.18 8.37
C ARG A 216 -16.91 -7.31 8.95
N THR A 217 -15.88 -6.95 8.16
CA THR A 217 -14.49 -7.01 8.63
C THR A 217 -14.23 -6.04 9.78
N ARG A 218 -14.78 -4.82 9.72
CA ARG A 218 -14.69 -3.83 10.81
C ARG A 218 -15.42 -4.32 12.06
N ALA A 219 -16.63 -4.85 11.91
CA ALA A 219 -17.41 -5.41 13.01
C ALA A 219 -16.67 -6.56 13.70
N ALA A 220 -16.07 -7.48 12.94
CA ALA A 220 -15.28 -8.59 13.48
C ALA A 220 -14.06 -8.09 14.28
N ARG A 221 -13.34 -7.07 13.79
CA ARG A 221 -12.21 -6.48 14.52
C ARG A 221 -12.63 -5.79 15.82
N ILE A 222 -13.80 -5.16 15.85
CA ILE A 222 -14.34 -4.52 17.05
C ILE A 222 -14.73 -5.60 18.07
N ALA A 223 -15.43 -6.65 17.64
CA ALA A 223 -15.80 -7.78 18.51
C ALA A 223 -14.56 -8.48 19.11
N GLU A 224 -13.51 -8.67 18.31
CA GLU A 224 -12.26 -9.27 18.81
C GLU A 224 -11.58 -8.38 19.86
N ARG A 225 -11.55 -7.06 19.65
CA ARG A 225 -11.01 -6.12 20.65
C ARG A 225 -11.81 -6.16 21.96
N GLN A 226 -13.13 -6.29 21.88
CA GLN A 226 -13.98 -6.43 23.06
C GLN A 226 -13.66 -7.72 23.82
N ARG A 227 -13.55 -8.86 23.13
CA ARG A 227 -13.15 -10.14 23.75
C ARG A 227 -11.80 -10.06 24.46
N VAL A 228 -10.81 -9.42 23.83
CA VAL A 228 -9.49 -9.22 24.44
C VAL A 228 -9.56 -8.30 25.66
N GLN A 229 -10.39 -7.25 25.63
CA GLN A 229 -10.60 -6.37 26.78
C GLN A 229 -11.30 -7.11 27.93
N GLU A 230 -12.36 -7.87 27.65
CA GLU A 230 -13.03 -8.70 28.63
C GLU A 230 -12.07 -9.70 29.28
N ALA A 231 -11.29 -10.44 28.47
CA ALA A 231 -10.27 -11.35 28.96
C ALA A 231 -9.23 -10.66 29.85
N ARG A 232 -8.78 -9.44 29.49
CA ARG A 232 -7.87 -8.64 30.31
C ARG A 232 -8.51 -8.22 31.63
N THR A 233 -9.78 -7.81 31.61
CA THR A 233 -10.47 -7.43 32.85
C THR A 233 -10.68 -8.62 33.78
N LEU A 234 -10.94 -9.81 33.26
CA LEU A 234 -11.03 -11.04 34.05
C LEU A 234 -9.66 -11.40 34.64
N ALA A 235 -8.60 -11.40 33.83
CA ALA A 235 -7.24 -11.65 34.31
C ALA A 235 -6.79 -10.64 35.37
N ALA A 236 -7.16 -9.36 35.22
CA ALA A 236 -6.87 -8.34 36.22
C ALA A 236 -7.62 -8.58 37.54
N LYS A 237 -8.88 -9.05 37.49
CA LYS A 237 -9.65 -9.44 38.68
C LYS A 237 -9.02 -10.65 39.38
N GLU A 238 -8.61 -11.68 38.63
CA GLU A 238 -7.92 -12.84 39.18
C GLU A 238 -6.59 -12.47 39.84
N ALA A 239 -5.80 -11.60 39.20
CA ALA A 239 -4.55 -11.10 39.76
C ALA A 239 -4.78 -10.30 41.05
N ALA A 240 -5.85 -9.51 41.14
CA ALA A 240 -6.22 -8.79 42.36
C ALA A 240 -6.57 -9.73 43.51
N VAL A 241 -7.30 -10.83 43.24
CA VAL A 241 -7.60 -11.86 44.24
C VAL A 241 -6.32 -12.57 44.68
N ALA A 242 -5.44 -12.93 43.74
CA ALA A 242 -4.16 -13.56 44.06
C ALA A 242 -3.24 -12.66 44.91
N ALA A 243 -3.26 -11.34 44.69
CA ALA A 243 -2.50 -10.38 45.48
C ALA A 243 -2.98 -10.27 46.94
N THR A 244 -4.24 -10.62 47.22
CA THR A 244 -4.77 -10.68 48.59
C THR A 244 -4.51 -12.00 49.32
N ALA A 245 -3.99 -13.02 48.62
CA ALA A 245 -3.60 -14.27 49.26
C ALA A 245 -2.37 -14.04 50.16
N VAL A 246 -2.51 -14.40 51.43
CA VAL A 246 -1.43 -14.30 52.43
C VAL A 246 -0.22 -15.10 51.94
N PRO A 247 0.99 -14.50 51.86
CA PRO A 247 2.17 -15.22 51.40
C PRO A 247 2.42 -16.44 52.29
N PRO A 248 2.76 -17.61 51.70
CA PRO A 248 3.11 -18.78 52.50
C PRO A 248 4.33 -18.46 53.39
N PRO A 249 4.41 -19.06 54.59
CA PRO A 249 5.52 -18.84 55.51
C PRO A 249 6.84 -19.18 54.81
N ALA A 250 7.84 -18.32 54.99
CA ALA A 250 9.14 -18.44 54.35
C ALA A 250 9.75 -19.82 54.64
N PRO A 251 10.24 -20.55 53.61
CA PRO A 251 10.94 -21.81 53.84
C PRO A 251 12.24 -21.54 54.60
N VAL A 252 12.42 -22.24 55.71
CA VAL A 252 13.62 -22.20 56.55
C VAL A 252 14.81 -22.64 55.69
N ALA A 253 15.82 -21.78 55.59
CA ALA A 253 17.00 -22.02 54.78
C ALA A 253 17.82 -23.19 55.36
N VAL A 254 17.83 -24.32 54.65
CA VAL A 254 18.75 -25.42 54.91
C VAL A 254 20.05 -25.11 54.17
N ALA A 255 21.17 -25.06 54.92
CA ALA A 255 22.49 -24.75 54.40
C ALA A 255 22.92 -25.79 53.34
N PRO A 256 23.39 -25.37 52.15
CA PRO A 256 23.86 -26.29 51.13
C PRO A 256 25.25 -26.85 51.47
N VAL A 257 25.35 -28.18 51.51
CA VAL A 257 26.60 -28.95 51.53
C VAL A 257 27.33 -28.75 50.21
N GLN A 258 28.62 -28.41 50.27
CA GLN A 258 29.48 -28.20 49.10
C GLN A 258 29.73 -29.52 48.33
N PRO A 259 29.37 -29.63 47.04
CA PRO A 259 29.78 -30.74 46.19
C PRO A 259 31.21 -30.55 45.63
N PRO A 260 31.88 -31.65 45.23
CA PRO A 260 33.26 -31.65 44.74
C PRO A 260 33.46 -30.88 43.42
N PRO A 261 34.70 -30.47 43.09
CA PRO A 261 35.00 -29.64 41.93
C PRO A 261 34.71 -30.36 40.61
N VAL A 262 33.69 -29.88 39.90
CA VAL A 262 33.31 -30.29 38.54
C VAL A 262 34.28 -29.64 37.53
N PRO A 263 34.70 -30.34 36.47
CA PRO A 263 35.54 -29.78 35.41
C PRO A 263 34.95 -28.47 34.86
N ALA A 264 35.83 -27.50 34.58
CA ALA A 264 35.50 -26.14 34.17
C ALA A 264 34.32 -26.10 33.20
N ALA A 265 33.19 -25.57 33.68
CA ALA A 265 31.98 -25.46 32.90
C ALA A 265 32.26 -24.65 31.62
N PRO A 266 31.77 -25.08 30.45
CA PRO A 266 31.88 -24.29 29.23
C PRO A 266 31.30 -22.91 29.49
N ASN A 267 31.99 -21.87 29.01
CA ASN A 267 31.58 -20.49 29.18
C ASN A 267 30.07 -20.33 28.91
N PRO A 268 29.32 -19.64 29.78
CA PRO A 268 27.89 -19.51 29.64
C PRO A 268 27.57 -18.89 28.29
N VAL A 269 26.95 -19.69 27.41
CA VAL A 269 26.53 -19.23 26.08
C VAL A 269 25.50 -18.13 26.30
N LYS A 270 25.83 -16.91 25.86
CA LYS A 270 24.90 -15.78 25.93
C LYS A 270 23.64 -16.13 25.16
N THR A 271 22.49 -16.01 25.82
CA THR A 271 21.21 -16.28 25.16
C THR A 271 20.93 -15.23 24.10
N VAL A 272 20.11 -15.56 23.10
CA VAL A 272 19.71 -14.63 22.05
C VAL A 272 19.01 -13.40 22.64
N ALA A 273 18.28 -13.58 23.74
CA ALA A 273 17.68 -12.49 24.50
C ALA A 273 18.72 -11.49 25.01
N GLN A 274 19.83 -11.99 25.57
CA GLN A 274 20.91 -11.16 26.10
C GLN A 274 21.70 -10.47 24.99
N THR A 275 21.99 -11.19 23.91
CA THR A 275 22.72 -10.64 22.75
C THR A 275 21.95 -9.50 22.09
N CYS A 276 20.63 -9.63 21.97
CA CYS A 276 19.79 -8.61 21.33
C CYS A 276 19.22 -7.57 22.31
N ALA A 277 19.55 -7.63 23.61
CA ALA A 277 19.02 -6.68 24.60
C ALA A 277 19.55 -5.24 24.41
N THR A 278 20.66 -5.07 23.71
CA THR A 278 21.27 -3.76 23.42
C THR A 278 20.48 -2.94 22.41
N GLU A 279 19.60 -3.59 21.64
CA GLU A 279 18.76 -2.91 20.66
C GLU A 279 17.59 -2.21 21.35
N THR A 280 17.56 -0.88 21.25
CA THR A 280 16.52 -0.03 21.84
C THR A 280 15.22 -0.01 21.01
N ASN A 281 15.30 -0.35 19.73
CA ASN A 281 14.15 -0.42 18.84
C ASN A 281 13.62 -1.86 18.77
N MET A 282 12.31 -2.03 18.99
CA MET A 282 11.66 -3.34 18.89
C MET A 282 11.91 -4.03 17.54
N ILE A 283 11.93 -3.27 16.45
CA ILE A 283 12.16 -3.79 15.10
C ILE A 283 13.62 -4.27 14.95
N ALA A 284 14.59 -3.45 15.38
CA ALA A 284 16.01 -3.83 15.34
C ALA A 284 16.29 -5.06 16.22
N ARG A 285 15.64 -5.13 17.38
CA ARG A 285 15.70 -6.29 18.28
C ARG A 285 15.15 -7.55 17.62
N ASP A 286 14.05 -7.46 16.87
CA ASP A 286 13.49 -8.61 16.16
C ASP A 286 14.38 -9.03 14.98
N PHE A 287 14.97 -8.10 14.22
CA PHE A 287 15.99 -8.44 13.21
C PHE A 287 17.23 -9.11 13.83
N CYS A 288 17.74 -8.57 14.93
CA CYS A 288 18.83 -9.20 15.68
C CYS A 288 18.49 -10.64 16.10
N ARG A 289 17.27 -10.89 16.59
CA ARG A 289 16.82 -12.24 16.95
C ARG A 289 16.81 -13.17 15.74
N ILE A 290 16.32 -12.72 14.60
CA ILE A 290 16.30 -13.50 13.36
C ILE A 290 17.74 -13.89 12.97
N ASP A 291 18.66 -12.93 12.96
CA ASP A 291 20.05 -13.17 12.57
C ASP A 291 20.79 -14.05 13.57
N ALA A 292 20.59 -13.81 14.88
CA ALA A 292 21.16 -14.65 15.93
C ALA A 292 20.65 -16.10 15.84
N CYS A 293 19.38 -16.31 15.50
CA CYS A 293 18.79 -17.63 15.33
C CYS A 293 19.24 -18.40 14.09
N ARG A 294 19.91 -17.74 13.14
CA ARG A 294 20.59 -18.39 12.02
C ARG A 294 21.94 -18.98 12.41
N GLN A 295 22.53 -18.55 13.52
CA GLN A 295 23.81 -19.07 13.99
C GLN A 295 23.62 -20.46 14.62
N PRO A 296 24.49 -21.44 14.30
CA PRO A 296 24.37 -22.81 14.81
C PRO A 296 24.51 -22.88 16.34
N ALA A 297 25.24 -21.95 16.95
CA ALA A 297 25.40 -21.85 18.40
C ALA A 297 24.07 -21.57 19.14
N ASN A 298 23.10 -20.92 18.49
CA ASN A 298 21.83 -20.52 19.09
C ASN A 298 20.67 -21.41 18.64
N VAL A 299 20.94 -22.54 17.96
CA VAL A 299 19.91 -23.38 17.35
C VAL A 299 18.89 -23.90 18.37
N ASN A 300 19.35 -24.09 19.62
CA ASN A 300 18.59 -24.63 20.74
C ASN A 300 18.07 -23.54 21.71
N ASP A 301 18.29 -22.25 21.42
CA ASP A 301 17.73 -21.17 22.24
C ASP A 301 16.20 -21.19 22.13
N ALA A 302 15.50 -21.03 23.25
CA ALA A 302 14.04 -21.06 23.32
C ALA A 302 13.37 -20.05 22.37
N ILE A 303 13.99 -18.89 22.14
CA ILE A 303 13.50 -17.88 21.19
C ILE A 303 13.56 -18.42 19.76
N CYS A 304 14.66 -19.10 19.40
CA CYS A 304 14.87 -19.62 18.06
C CYS A 304 13.98 -20.81 17.75
N VAL A 305 13.72 -21.67 18.74
CA VAL A 305 12.77 -22.78 18.63
C VAL A 305 11.35 -22.24 18.39
N SER A 306 10.93 -21.25 19.18
CA SER A 306 9.62 -20.59 19.02
C SER A 306 9.47 -19.93 17.64
N TYR A 307 10.51 -19.22 17.19
CA TYR A 307 10.50 -18.55 15.88
C TYR A 307 10.36 -19.55 14.73
N ARG A 308 11.07 -20.68 14.77
CA ARG A 308 10.93 -21.75 13.77
C ARG A 308 9.54 -22.35 13.74
N LYS A 309 8.92 -22.57 14.91
CA LYS A 309 7.56 -23.08 14.98
C LYS A 309 6.57 -22.12 14.32
N MET A 310 6.68 -20.83 14.64
CA MET A 310 5.82 -19.79 14.06
C MET A 310 6.01 -19.67 12.54
N ASP A 311 7.26 -19.74 12.06
CA ASP A 311 7.58 -19.69 10.64
C ASP A 311 7.07 -20.93 9.89
N ALA A 312 7.20 -22.12 10.48
CA ALA A 312 6.66 -23.36 9.92
C ALA A 312 5.12 -23.30 9.81
N GLU A 313 4.43 -22.81 10.85
CA GLU A 313 2.97 -22.59 10.81
C GLU A 313 2.56 -21.55 9.75
N ARG A 314 3.36 -20.50 9.55
CA ARG A 314 3.12 -19.49 8.52
C ARG A 314 3.29 -20.08 7.12
N ARG A 315 4.33 -20.88 6.90
CA ARG A 315 4.54 -21.60 5.63
C ARG A 315 3.42 -22.59 5.35
N ALA A 316 2.97 -23.35 6.36
CA ALA A 316 1.83 -24.25 6.22
C ALA A 316 0.54 -23.51 5.84
N ARG A 317 0.31 -22.31 6.39
CA ARG A 317 -0.84 -21.46 6.02
C ARG A 317 -0.78 -20.86 4.61
N MET A 318 0.41 -20.67 4.05
CA MET A 318 0.55 -20.15 2.68
C MET A 318 0.54 -21.26 1.62
N ALA A 319 0.70 -22.52 2.03
CA ALA A 319 0.66 -23.68 1.15
C ALA A 319 -0.76 -24.25 0.94
N ASN A 320 -1.71 -23.89 1.82
CA ASN A 320 -3.13 -24.24 1.73
C ASN A 320 -3.95 -23.04 1.22
#